data_AF-A0A1Y2L3S2-F1
#
_entry.id   AF-A0A1Y2L3S2-F1
#
_cell.length_a   1.000
_cell.length_b   1.000
_cell.length_c   1.000
_cell.angle_alpha   90.00
_cell.angle_beta   90.00
_cell.angle_gamma   90.00
#
_symmetry.space_group_name_H-M   'P 1'
#
loop_
_entity.id
_entity.type
_entity.pdbx_description
1 polymer ?
#
loop_
_entity_poly.entity_id
_entity_poly.type
_entity_poly.pdbx_seq_one_letter_code
_entity_poly.pdbx_strand_id
1 'polypeptide(L)'
;MRMIFPEPDITPTSGFTEKVDIFKRKDFGDRLANLIEKSGGSSVIALDAGWGEGKSTFIKMWRGYLSNRDRKKITSIYFDAFANDYQEHPFLALASEIYQLIPTTDKKKQEKFRDNLSQATKSLTRGAIKVAAKITTAGIVDGSDVDSIEKIISNFKSKEIDEIVDEKLKQAKNDKSSLQKFKNHLTEISQEIGDGSPLIFIIDELDRCRPDFALELLEQIKHLFSVEGITFLLVTNRKQLEDSIRAKYGTEINATNYLNKFVHLWVELPRASDKHNDHGVTFLKYALKEMMETDEKINNTDTIEILAALVEYYKPSFREIERTLTYFSIIMNMSGEKKYDSIFQITIAIVCYFNVYQPNLFRAIDSELTYDQVMNKSRLDKFNPETDPHYLGVVKDIIKYELGDKETKEEIIQKNSLFKNHFGRPHNSVIKEVRSWLSDIKIN
;
A
#
# COMPACT_ATOMS: atom_id res chain seq x y z
N MET A 1 3.98 -24.84 14.26
CA MET A 1 4.01 -23.59 13.46
C MET A 1 2.67 -22.86 13.54
N ARG A 2 2.69 -21.55 13.83
CA ARG A 2 1.53 -20.64 13.83
C ARG A 2 0.95 -20.50 12.42
N MET A 3 -0.37 -20.36 12.32
CA MET A 3 -1.05 -20.23 11.03
C MET A 3 -0.91 -18.84 10.40
N ILE A 4 -0.89 -17.81 11.26
CA ILE A 4 -0.84 -16.40 10.86
C ILE A 4 0.49 -15.84 11.33
N PHE A 5 1.18 -15.12 10.43
CA PHE A 5 2.38 -14.36 10.78
C PHE A 5 2.02 -13.31 11.86
N PRO A 6 2.68 -13.32 13.02
CA PRO A 6 2.38 -12.36 14.08
C PRO A 6 2.81 -10.95 13.66
N GLU A 7 1.94 -9.96 13.87
CA GLU A 7 2.32 -8.57 13.63
C GLU A 7 3.53 -8.19 14.53
N PRO A 8 4.56 -7.53 13.98
CA PRO A 8 5.68 -7.07 14.77
C PRO A 8 5.21 -6.01 15.75
N ASP A 9 5.54 -6.19 17.03
CA ASP A 9 5.28 -5.21 18.09
C ASP A 9 6.20 -3.99 17.91
N ILE A 10 5.65 -2.94 17.31
CA ILE A 10 6.33 -1.66 17.07
C ILE A 10 5.58 -0.59 17.84
N THR A 11 6.11 -0.21 18.99
CA THR A 11 5.53 0.90 19.76
C THR A 11 5.81 2.23 19.06
N PRO A 12 4.99 3.27 19.29
CA PRO A 12 5.20 4.61 18.70
C PRO A 12 6.56 5.24 19.01
N THR A 13 7.32 4.70 19.98
CA THR A 13 8.62 5.20 20.43
C THR A 13 9.77 4.21 20.15
N SER A 14 9.54 3.06 19.51
CA SER A 14 10.60 2.05 19.35
C SER A 14 11.66 2.43 18.32
N GLY A 15 11.29 3.13 17.25
CA GLY A 15 12.21 3.46 16.17
C GLY A 15 12.57 2.25 15.29
N PHE A 16 13.71 2.35 14.59
CA PHE A 16 14.31 1.26 13.83
C PHE A 16 15.22 0.41 14.72
N THR A 17 14.70 -0.65 15.33
CA THR A 17 15.51 -1.62 16.10
C THR A 17 15.94 -2.79 15.21
N GLU A 18 17.04 -3.47 15.55
CA GLU A 18 17.50 -4.64 14.78
C GLU A 18 16.45 -5.76 14.67
N LYS A 19 15.57 -5.87 15.66
CA LYS A 19 14.51 -6.88 15.68
C LYS A 19 13.45 -6.64 14.60
N VAL A 20 13.10 -5.39 14.32
CA VAL A 20 11.99 -5.04 13.39
C VAL A 20 12.48 -4.41 12.08
N ASP A 21 13.66 -3.78 12.05
CA ASP A 21 14.26 -3.20 10.84
C ASP A 21 15.10 -4.22 10.07
N ILE A 22 14.46 -5.35 9.72
CA ILE A 22 15.09 -6.48 9.03
C ILE A 22 15.65 -6.12 7.63
N PHE A 23 15.22 -4.99 7.08
CA PHE A 23 15.65 -4.47 5.78
C PHE A 23 16.64 -3.30 5.88
N LYS A 24 17.09 -2.94 7.09
CA LYS A 24 18.04 -1.84 7.33
C LYS A 24 17.57 -0.50 6.72
N ARG A 25 16.27 -0.20 6.85
CA ARG A 25 15.62 1.02 6.32
C ARG A 25 15.90 2.27 7.17
N LYS A 26 16.56 2.15 8.32
CA LYS A 26 16.97 3.31 9.14
C LYS A 26 17.66 4.40 8.32
N ASP A 27 18.60 4.03 7.45
CA ASP A 27 19.36 4.98 6.63
C ASP A 27 18.46 5.75 5.65
N PHE A 28 17.47 5.08 5.07
CA PHE A 28 16.45 5.72 4.24
C PHE A 28 15.57 6.66 5.08
N GLY A 29 15.13 6.19 6.26
CA GLY A 29 14.37 7.01 7.20
C GLY A 29 15.10 8.28 7.65
N ASP A 30 16.41 8.20 7.87
CA ASP A 30 17.23 9.37 8.19
C ASP A 30 17.34 10.35 7.02
N ARG A 31 17.56 9.86 5.80
CA ARG A 31 17.58 10.71 4.60
C ARG A 31 16.23 11.40 4.38
N LEU A 32 15.12 10.70 4.57
CA LEU A 32 13.77 11.26 4.46
C LEU A 32 13.52 12.33 5.54
N ALA A 33 13.94 12.07 6.78
CA ALA A 33 13.83 13.05 7.86
C ALA A 33 14.67 14.32 7.57
N ASN A 34 15.93 14.15 7.12
CA ASN A 34 16.80 15.26 6.75
C ASN A 34 16.25 16.07 5.57
N LEU A 35 15.62 15.42 4.59
CA LEU A 35 14.98 16.08 3.47
C LEU A 35 13.84 17.00 3.94
N ILE A 36 12.97 16.48 4.81
CA ILE A 36 11.83 17.23 5.35
C ILE A 36 12.29 18.39 6.24
N GLU A 37 13.32 18.16 7.06
CA GLU A 37 13.90 19.19 7.91
C GLU A 37 14.49 20.34 7.06
N LYS A 38 15.20 20.01 5.97
CA LYS A 38 15.84 20.99 5.09
C LYS A 38 14.90 21.69 4.12
N SER A 39 13.74 21.11 3.81
CA SER A 39 12.76 21.78 2.94
C SER A 39 12.09 22.99 3.62
N GLY A 40 12.22 23.12 4.95
CA GLY A 40 11.67 24.25 5.70
C GLY A 40 10.16 24.16 5.94
N GLY A 41 9.51 23.03 5.58
CA GLY A 41 8.06 22.89 5.65
C GLY A 41 7.36 23.22 4.32
N SER A 42 6.03 23.31 4.36
CA SER A 42 5.14 23.63 3.24
C SER A 42 5.28 22.73 2.01
N SER A 43 5.70 21.49 2.23
CA SER A 43 5.90 20.51 1.16
C SER A 43 4.94 19.34 1.30
N VAL A 44 4.73 18.67 0.17
CA VAL A 44 3.89 17.48 0.04
C VAL A 44 4.73 16.43 -0.62
N ILE A 45 5.12 15.47 0.19
CA ILE A 45 5.96 14.37 -0.24
C ILE A 45 5.08 13.13 -0.25
N ALA A 46 5.17 12.32 -1.28
CA ALA A 46 4.52 11.02 -1.32
C ALA A 46 5.56 9.91 -1.18
N LEU A 47 5.33 8.98 -0.25
CA LEU A 47 6.04 7.72 -0.14
C LEU A 47 5.26 6.64 -0.90
N ASP A 48 5.74 6.30 -2.09
CA ASP A 48 5.13 5.33 -2.99
C ASP A 48 5.65 3.91 -2.71
N ALA A 49 4.71 2.97 -2.58
CA ALA A 49 4.98 1.55 -2.67
C ALA A 49 3.70 0.78 -2.99
N GLY A 50 3.84 -0.44 -3.51
CA GLY A 50 2.73 -1.37 -3.71
C GLY A 50 1.98 -1.73 -2.41
N TRP A 51 0.87 -2.45 -2.56
CA TRP A 51 0.19 -3.06 -1.42
C TRP A 51 1.01 -4.22 -0.89
N GLY A 52 1.09 -4.35 0.45
CA GLY A 52 1.87 -5.41 1.08
C GLY A 52 3.38 -5.18 1.09
N GLU A 53 3.87 -3.98 0.77
CA GLU A 53 5.32 -3.65 0.73
C GLU A 53 5.90 -3.13 2.07
N GLY A 54 5.10 -3.16 3.14
CA GLY A 54 5.52 -2.75 4.49
C GLY A 54 5.58 -1.24 4.72
N LYS A 55 4.75 -0.45 4.01
CA LYS A 55 4.63 1.01 4.20
C LYS A 55 4.29 1.37 5.64
N SER A 56 3.17 0.85 6.17
CA SER A 56 2.72 1.16 7.52
C SER A 56 3.71 0.68 8.59
N THR A 57 4.39 -0.46 8.38
CA THR A 57 5.49 -0.93 9.25
C THR A 57 6.65 0.06 9.25
N PHE A 58 7.08 0.54 8.06
CA PHE A 58 8.10 1.58 7.95
C PHE A 58 7.68 2.86 8.67
N ILE A 59 6.43 3.32 8.50
CA ILE A 59 5.93 4.53 9.15
C ILE A 59 5.89 4.40 10.67
N LYS A 60 5.46 3.25 11.22
CA LYS A 60 5.49 2.99 12.67
C LYS A 60 6.92 3.12 13.21
N MET A 61 7.90 2.47 12.56
CA MET A 61 9.32 2.59 12.95
C MET A 61 9.84 4.03 12.78
N TRP A 62 9.51 4.68 11.67
CA TRP A 62 9.99 6.02 11.35
C TRP A 62 9.47 7.08 12.33
N ARG A 63 8.21 6.98 12.78
CA ARG A 63 7.67 7.87 13.83
C ARG A 63 8.43 7.74 15.16
N GLY A 64 8.74 6.51 15.56
CA GLY A 64 9.59 6.25 16.72
C GLY A 64 11.01 6.80 16.54
N TYR A 65 11.54 6.76 15.32
CA TYR A 65 12.83 7.35 15.00
C TYR A 65 12.80 8.88 15.10
N LEU A 66 11.80 9.54 14.50
CA LEU A 66 11.64 11.00 14.51
C LEU A 66 11.52 11.58 15.93
N SER A 67 10.79 10.90 16.81
CA SER A 67 10.58 11.33 18.20
C SER A 67 11.80 11.13 19.11
N ASN A 68 12.69 10.20 18.77
CA ASN A 68 13.90 9.87 19.54
C ASN A 68 15.21 10.28 18.87
N ARG A 69 15.16 11.04 17.77
CA ARG A 69 16.37 11.51 17.07
C ARG A 69 17.28 12.31 18.01
N ASP A 70 18.56 11.97 18.01
CA ASP A 70 19.60 12.61 18.84
C ASP A 70 19.87 14.08 18.47
N ARG A 71 19.64 14.45 17.20
CA ARG A 71 19.82 15.82 16.71
C ARG A 71 18.62 16.67 17.13
N LYS A 72 17.66 16.80 16.22
CA LYS A 72 16.44 17.57 16.43
C LYS A 72 15.26 16.61 16.35
N LYS A 73 14.46 16.60 17.42
CA LYS A 73 13.21 15.83 17.45
C LYS A 73 12.25 16.44 16.44
N ILE A 74 11.50 15.57 15.78
CA ILE A 74 10.51 15.97 14.80
C ILE A 74 9.16 15.39 15.24
N THR A 75 8.21 16.27 15.51
CA THR A 75 6.86 15.87 15.87
C THR A 75 6.13 15.38 14.63
N SER A 76 5.46 14.23 14.73
CA SER A 76 4.67 13.65 13.64
C SER A 76 3.25 13.34 14.08
N ILE A 77 2.27 13.76 13.29
CA ILE A 77 0.87 13.35 13.34
C ILE A 77 0.68 12.19 12.38
N TYR A 78 -0.11 11.19 12.77
CA TYR A 78 -0.50 10.08 11.90
C TYR A 78 -2.00 10.08 11.73
N PHE A 79 -2.45 10.08 10.48
CA PHE A 79 -3.85 10.04 10.11
C PHE A 79 -4.07 8.92 9.09
N ASP A 80 -4.85 7.94 9.49
CA ASP A 80 -5.32 6.88 8.61
C ASP A 80 -6.53 7.40 7.84
N ALA A 81 -6.33 7.69 6.55
CA ALA A 81 -7.38 8.28 5.71
C ALA A 81 -8.51 7.29 5.46
N PHE A 82 -8.21 6.00 5.34
CA PHE A 82 -9.22 4.96 5.10
C PHE A 82 -10.11 4.75 6.32
N ALA A 83 -9.51 4.68 7.52
CA ALA A 83 -10.27 4.56 8.77
C ALA A 83 -11.20 5.77 9.02
N ASN A 84 -10.91 6.92 8.43
CA ASN A 84 -11.68 8.16 8.58
C ASN A 84 -12.53 8.51 7.35
N ASP A 85 -12.59 7.64 6.33
CA ASP A 85 -13.28 7.97 5.09
C ASP A 85 -14.81 8.06 5.25
N TYR A 86 -15.37 7.51 6.34
CA TYR A 86 -16.77 7.68 6.73
C TYR A 86 -17.13 9.13 7.11
N GLN A 87 -16.15 9.98 7.43
CA GLN A 87 -16.40 11.36 7.79
C GLN A 87 -16.86 12.18 6.58
N GLU A 88 -17.81 13.09 6.80
CA GLU A 88 -18.35 13.95 5.74
C GLU A 88 -17.37 15.06 5.32
N HIS A 89 -16.49 15.50 6.24
CA HIS A 89 -15.62 16.65 6.03
C HIS A 89 -14.15 16.31 6.34
N PRO A 90 -13.34 15.92 5.33
CA PRO A 90 -11.93 15.56 5.52
C PRO A 90 -11.10 16.69 6.18
N PHE A 91 -11.47 17.95 5.91
CA PHE A 91 -10.82 19.11 6.53
C PHE A 91 -10.96 19.13 8.05
N LEU A 92 -12.15 18.82 8.57
CA LEU A 92 -12.39 18.76 10.02
C LEU A 92 -11.64 17.59 10.65
N ALA A 93 -11.60 16.44 9.96
CA ALA A 93 -10.84 15.27 10.39
C ALA A 93 -9.35 15.63 10.59
N LEU A 94 -8.73 16.26 9.60
CA LEU A 94 -7.32 16.71 9.69
C LEU A 94 -7.11 17.75 10.78
N ALA A 95 -7.98 18.75 10.88
CA ALA A 95 -7.85 19.80 11.88
C ALA A 95 -8.00 19.27 13.32
N SER A 96 -8.80 18.22 13.52
CA SER A 96 -8.99 17.59 14.82
C SER A 96 -7.71 16.94 15.35
N GLU A 97 -6.86 16.40 14.47
CA GLU A 97 -5.56 15.83 14.87
C GLU A 97 -4.61 16.90 15.41
N ILE A 98 -4.61 18.09 14.79
CA ILE A 98 -3.81 19.23 15.28
C ILE A 98 -4.38 19.76 16.59
N TYR A 99 -5.72 19.82 16.70
CA TYR A 99 -6.39 20.25 17.93
C TYR A 99 -6.01 19.38 19.13
N GLN A 100 -5.86 18.07 18.94
CA GLN A 100 -5.46 17.13 19.99
C GLN A 100 -4.05 17.39 20.53
N LEU A 101 -3.17 18.06 19.76
CA LEU A 101 -1.84 18.44 20.23
C LEU A 101 -1.84 19.70 21.12
N ILE A 102 -2.94 20.46 21.15
CA ILE A 102 -3.06 21.64 22.00
C ILE A 102 -3.34 21.18 23.44
N PRO A 103 -2.48 21.52 24.44
CA PRO A 103 -2.67 21.09 25.82
C PRO A 103 -4.06 21.45 26.35
N THR A 104 -4.72 20.51 27.02
CA THR A 104 -6.07 20.71 27.60
C THR A 104 -6.10 21.77 28.69
N THR A 105 -4.95 22.10 29.27
CA THR A 105 -4.77 23.20 30.23
C THR A 105 -4.84 24.58 29.57
N ASP A 106 -4.56 24.69 28.27
CA ASP A 106 -4.60 25.96 27.53
C ASP A 106 -5.96 26.18 26.86
N LYS A 107 -6.98 26.46 27.68
CA LYS A 107 -8.35 26.68 27.22
C LYS A 107 -8.48 27.84 26.22
N LYS A 108 -7.67 28.90 26.38
CA LYS A 108 -7.71 30.08 25.49
C LYS A 108 -7.24 29.71 24.09
N LYS A 109 -6.16 28.94 23.98
CA LYS A 109 -5.64 28.47 22.69
C LYS A 109 -6.61 27.49 22.02
N GLN A 110 -7.23 26.60 22.79
CA GLN A 110 -8.29 25.72 22.28
C GLN A 110 -9.50 26.49 21.74
N GLU A 111 -9.94 27.54 22.44
CA GLU A 111 -11.03 28.41 21.99
C GLU A 111 -10.65 29.16 20.69
N LYS A 112 -9.47 29.81 20.67
CA LYS A 112 -8.94 30.47 19.46
C LYS A 112 -8.86 29.53 18.26
N PHE A 113 -8.42 28.29 18.47
CA PHE A 113 -8.35 27.29 17.40
C PHE A 113 -9.74 26.93 16.86
N ARG A 114 -10.71 26.66 17.74
CA ARG A 114 -12.09 26.32 17.37
C ARG A 114 -12.76 27.44 16.59
N ASP A 115 -12.55 28.69 17.00
CA ASP A 115 -13.12 29.86 16.33
C ASP A 115 -12.53 30.03 14.92
N ASN A 116 -11.21 29.95 14.79
CA ASN A 116 -10.54 30.04 13.49
C ASN A 116 -10.93 28.87 12.57
N LEU A 117 -11.03 27.65 13.11
CA LEU A 117 -11.46 26.46 12.37
C LEU A 117 -12.91 26.59 11.88
N SER A 118 -13.82 27.06 12.74
CA SER A 118 -15.24 27.27 12.39
C SER A 118 -15.39 28.27 11.25
N GLN A 119 -14.63 29.37 11.29
CA GLN A 119 -14.61 30.36 10.21
C GLN A 119 -14.06 29.77 8.90
N ALA A 120 -12.92 29.07 8.96
CA ALA A 120 -12.32 28.44 7.78
C ALA A 120 -13.23 27.36 7.16
N THR A 121 -13.87 26.53 7.98
CA THR A 121 -14.79 25.47 7.51
C THR A 121 -16.02 26.06 6.81
N LYS A 122 -16.59 27.15 7.35
CA LYS A 122 -17.69 27.88 6.68
C LYS A 122 -17.25 28.43 5.32
N SER A 123 -16.01 28.91 5.21
CA SER A 123 -15.47 29.44 3.96
C SER A 123 -15.22 28.33 2.92
N LEU A 124 -14.73 27.16 3.34
CA LEU A 124 -14.50 26.02 2.45
C LEU A 124 -15.81 25.41 1.94
N THR A 125 -16.80 25.24 2.81
CA THR A 125 -18.12 24.68 2.41
C THR A 125 -18.90 25.62 1.49
N ARG A 126 -18.74 26.94 1.63
CA ARG A 126 -19.34 27.94 0.72
C ARG A 126 -18.60 28.08 -0.61
N GLY A 127 -17.27 27.96 -0.60
CA GLY A 127 -16.45 27.97 -1.81
C GLY A 127 -16.60 26.72 -2.66
N ALA A 128 -16.98 25.58 -2.05
CA ALA A 128 -17.34 24.33 -2.70
C ALA A 128 -18.73 24.39 -3.37
N ILE A 129 -18.98 25.42 -4.20
CA ILE A 129 -20.08 25.36 -5.17
C ILE A 129 -19.78 24.15 -6.06
N LYS A 130 -20.57 23.08 -5.85
CA LYS A 130 -20.47 21.80 -6.56
C LYS A 130 -20.44 22.04 -8.08
N VAL A 131 -19.25 21.95 -8.67
CA VAL A 131 -19.07 21.71 -10.12
C VAL A 131 -19.53 20.29 -10.51
N ALA A 132 -20.08 19.52 -9.57
CA ALA A 132 -20.65 18.20 -9.78
C ALA A 132 -21.93 18.16 -10.64
N ALA A 133 -22.48 19.29 -11.09
CA ALA A 133 -23.66 19.31 -11.95
C ALA A 133 -23.39 19.03 -13.45
N LYS A 134 -22.13 18.80 -13.88
CA LYS A 134 -21.78 18.55 -15.30
C LYS A 134 -20.91 17.31 -15.50
N ILE A 135 -21.35 16.13 -15.05
CA ILE A 135 -20.78 14.86 -15.55
C ILE A 135 -21.90 13.84 -15.82
N THR A 136 -23.07 14.30 -16.28
CA THR A 136 -24.12 13.43 -16.86
C THR A 136 -24.58 13.93 -18.23
N THR A 137 -23.65 14.46 -19.02
CA THR A 137 -23.81 14.54 -20.47
C THR A 137 -22.55 13.98 -21.11
N ALA A 138 -22.65 12.73 -21.55
CA ALA A 138 -21.65 12.11 -22.38
C ALA A 138 -21.43 12.94 -23.65
N GLY A 139 -20.21 13.45 -23.84
CA GLY A 139 -19.74 14.00 -25.11
C GLY A 139 -20.21 15.42 -25.45
N ILE A 140 -19.30 16.16 -26.09
CA ILE A 140 -19.42 17.53 -26.62
C ILE A 140 -19.06 18.62 -25.61
N VAL A 141 -17.77 18.96 -25.61
CA VAL A 141 -17.26 20.26 -25.18
C VAL A 141 -17.51 21.23 -26.34
N ASP A 142 -18.68 21.87 -26.34
CA ASP A 142 -18.92 23.11 -27.09
C ASP A 142 -19.29 24.20 -26.08
N GLY A 143 -18.75 25.41 -26.29
CA GLY A 143 -18.67 26.57 -25.38
C GLY A 143 -19.97 27.16 -24.79
N SER A 144 -21.05 26.40 -24.71
CA SER A 144 -22.36 26.74 -24.12
C SER A 144 -22.38 26.83 -22.58
N ASP A 145 -21.27 26.49 -21.93
CA ASP A 145 -21.11 26.54 -20.48
C ASP A 145 -21.00 27.97 -19.93
N VAL A 146 -20.50 28.90 -20.75
CA VAL A 146 -20.44 30.33 -20.43
C VAL A 146 -21.83 30.97 -20.59
N ASP A 147 -22.56 30.58 -21.65
CA ASP A 147 -23.89 31.12 -21.98
C ASP A 147 -24.95 30.82 -20.91
N SER A 148 -24.81 29.72 -20.18
CA SER A 148 -25.75 29.33 -19.12
C SER A 148 -25.51 30.11 -17.81
N ILE A 149 -24.26 30.50 -17.54
CA ILE A 149 -23.92 31.41 -16.44
C ILE A 149 -24.31 32.84 -16.80
N GLU A 150 -24.05 33.28 -18.03
CA GLU A 150 -24.45 34.60 -18.53
C GLU A 150 -25.97 34.78 -18.54
N LYS A 151 -26.76 33.75 -18.89
CA LYS A 151 -28.23 33.79 -18.85
C LYS A 151 -28.81 33.89 -17.44
N ILE A 152 -28.13 33.34 -16.43
CA ILE A 152 -28.52 33.49 -15.02
C ILE A 152 -28.20 34.91 -14.53
N ILE A 153 -27.09 35.48 -15.01
CA ILE A 153 -26.65 36.84 -14.67
C ILE A 153 -27.51 37.89 -15.39
N SER A 154 -27.92 37.66 -16.63
CA SER A 154 -28.66 38.63 -17.46
C SER A 154 -30.13 38.83 -17.06
N ASN A 155 -30.67 37.98 -16.18
CA ASN A 155 -32.05 38.08 -15.69
C ASN A 155 -32.22 39.04 -14.49
N PHE A 156 -31.14 39.59 -13.96
CA PHE A 156 -31.17 40.57 -12.87
C PHE A 156 -30.98 41.99 -13.42
N LYS A 157 -31.69 42.99 -12.88
CA LYS A 157 -31.50 44.39 -13.29
C LYS A 157 -30.12 44.87 -12.81
N SER A 158 -29.46 45.70 -13.60
CA SER A 158 -28.05 46.12 -13.40
C SER A 158 -27.69 46.65 -11.99
N LYS A 159 -28.60 47.34 -11.31
CA LYS A 159 -28.36 47.84 -9.94
C LYS A 159 -28.40 46.75 -8.85
N GLU A 160 -29.25 45.73 -9.02
CA GLU A 160 -29.29 44.58 -8.11
C GLU A 160 -28.09 43.66 -8.37
N ILE A 161 -27.57 43.62 -9.60
CA ILE A 161 -26.34 42.89 -9.95
C ILE A 161 -25.13 43.50 -9.23
N ASP A 162 -24.96 44.82 -9.25
CA ASP A 162 -23.79 45.46 -8.63
C ASP A 162 -23.74 45.22 -7.12
N GLU A 163 -24.88 45.29 -6.42
CA GLU A 163 -24.97 44.98 -4.99
C GLU A 163 -24.72 43.49 -4.71
N ILE A 164 -25.29 42.58 -5.49
CA ILE A 164 -25.06 41.13 -5.37
C ILE A 164 -23.60 40.78 -5.68
N VAL A 165 -22.98 41.44 -6.66
CA VAL A 165 -21.58 41.26 -7.02
C VAL A 165 -20.67 41.80 -5.93
N ASP A 166 -20.94 42.99 -5.39
CA ASP A 166 -20.19 43.56 -4.27
C ASP A 166 -20.30 42.70 -3.00
N GLU A 167 -21.48 42.17 -2.70
CA GLU A 167 -21.69 41.21 -1.62
C GLU A 167 -20.91 39.93 -1.84
N LYS A 168 -20.97 39.34 -3.06
CA LYS A 168 -20.19 38.14 -3.41
C LYS A 168 -18.68 38.39 -3.37
N LEU A 169 -18.21 39.56 -3.79
CA LEU A 169 -16.79 39.95 -3.74
C LEU A 169 -16.31 40.18 -2.31
N LYS A 170 -17.09 40.89 -1.48
CA LYS A 170 -16.84 41.04 -0.04
C LYS A 170 -16.82 39.67 0.64
N GLN A 171 -17.74 38.80 0.28
CA GLN A 171 -17.83 37.45 0.81
C GLN A 171 -16.63 36.59 0.41
N ALA A 172 -16.24 36.58 -0.86
CA ALA A 172 -15.04 35.89 -1.34
C ALA A 172 -13.75 36.42 -0.65
N LYS A 173 -13.66 37.75 -0.44
CA LYS A 173 -12.56 38.37 0.30
C LYS A 173 -12.54 37.93 1.76
N ASN A 174 -13.70 37.87 2.41
CA ASN A 174 -13.83 37.38 3.78
C ASN A 174 -13.46 35.90 3.89
N ASP A 175 -13.88 35.08 2.93
CA ASP A 175 -13.58 33.65 2.92
C ASP A 175 -12.07 33.38 2.76
N LYS A 176 -11.41 34.12 1.85
CA LYS A 176 -9.95 34.08 1.71
C LYS A 176 -9.24 34.53 3.00
N SER A 177 -9.75 35.56 3.66
CA SER A 177 -9.21 36.07 4.92
C SER A 177 -9.33 35.05 6.06
N SER A 178 -10.49 34.40 6.20
CA SER A 178 -10.72 33.35 7.21
C SER A 178 -9.77 32.18 7.04
N LEU A 179 -9.59 31.70 5.80
CA LEU A 179 -8.65 30.62 5.50
C LEU A 179 -7.22 31.05 5.82
N GLN A 180 -6.81 32.27 5.45
CA GLN A 180 -5.47 32.77 5.75
C GLN A 180 -5.22 32.91 7.27
N LYS A 181 -6.21 33.39 8.03
CA LYS A 181 -6.12 33.45 9.50
C LYS A 181 -5.92 32.07 10.10
N PHE A 182 -6.66 31.07 9.62
CA PHE A 182 -6.49 29.69 10.08
C PHE A 182 -5.10 29.16 9.74
N LYS A 183 -4.61 29.37 8.51
CA LYS A 183 -3.24 29.00 8.12
C LYS A 183 -2.18 29.62 9.02
N ASN A 184 -2.27 30.93 9.27
CA ASN A 184 -1.34 31.64 10.15
C ASN A 184 -1.39 31.04 11.57
N HIS A 185 -2.57 30.71 12.06
CA HIS A 185 -2.72 30.07 13.37
C HIS A 185 -2.13 28.65 13.40
N LEU A 186 -2.24 27.88 12.30
CA LEU A 186 -1.56 26.60 12.17
C LEU A 186 -0.03 26.75 12.15
N THR A 187 0.50 27.81 11.51
CA THR A 187 1.93 28.12 11.56
C THR A 187 2.39 28.46 12.97
N GLU A 188 1.64 29.27 13.73
CA GLU A 188 1.94 29.55 15.14
C GLU A 188 2.01 28.24 15.96
N ILE A 189 1.03 27.36 15.78
CA ILE A 189 0.94 26.08 16.47
C ILE A 189 2.08 25.14 16.06
N SER A 190 2.39 25.05 14.77
CA SER A 190 3.44 24.16 14.26
C SER A 190 4.82 24.59 14.75
N GLN A 191 5.10 25.89 14.80
CA GLN A 191 6.36 26.44 15.30
C GLN A 191 6.54 26.16 16.80
N GLU A 192 5.48 26.33 17.60
CA GLU A 192 5.51 26.07 19.04
C GLU A 192 5.67 24.57 19.35
N ILE A 193 4.90 23.71 18.69
CA ILE A 193 4.96 22.25 18.91
C ILE A 193 6.25 21.65 18.35
N GLY A 194 6.72 22.17 17.22
CA GLY A 194 7.88 21.66 16.52
C GLY A 194 9.22 22.11 17.12
N ASP A 195 9.24 23.08 18.03
CA ASP A 195 10.48 23.70 18.53
C ASP A 195 11.41 24.13 17.38
N GLY A 196 10.80 24.76 16.36
CA GLY A 196 11.43 25.13 15.10
C GLY A 196 11.76 23.98 14.14
N SER A 197 11.38 22.73 14.43
CA SER A 197 11.30 21.64 13.43
C SER A 197 9.95 21.71 12.70
N PRO A 198 9.87 21.27 11.43
CA PRO A 198 8.59 21.11 10.78
C PRO A 198 7.76 20.00 11.46
N LEU A 199 6.47 20.24 11.62
CA LEU A 199 5.48 19.22 11.98
C LEU A 199 5.23 18.33 10.76
N ILE A 200 5.38 17.02 10.91
CA ILE A 200 5.09 16.06 9.83
C ILE A 200 3.68 15.52 9.99
N PHE A 201 2.83 15.75 9.00
CA PHE A 201 1.49 15.20 8.94
C PHE A 201 1.47 14.00 7.98
N ILE A 202 1.47 12.80 8.55
CA ILE A 202 1.49 11.54 7.79
C ILE A 202 0.06 11.13 7.48
N ILE A 203 -0.26 11.00 6.19
CA ILE A 203 -1.55 10.54 5.68
C ILE A 203 -1.35 9.14 5.10
N ASP A 204 -1.82 8.10 5.78
CA ASP A 204 -1.72 6.70 5.32
C ASP A 204 -3.04 6.22 4.72
N GLU A 205 -2.96 5.19 3.87
CA GLU A 205 -4.07 4.49 3.23
C GLU A 205 -4.99 5.34 2.32
N LEU A 206 -4.50 6.48 1.82
CA LEU A 206 -5.26 7.37 0.93
C LEU A 206 -5.77 6.67 -0.35
N ASP A 207 -5.01 5.72 -0.89
CA ASP A 207 -5.37 4.93 -2.08
C ASP A 207 -6.47 3.87 -1.82
N ARG A 208 -6.91 3.69 -0.56
CA ARG A 208 -8.02 2.79 -0.21
C ARG A 208 -9.33 3.51 0.06
N CYS A 209 -9.30 4.82 0.30
CA CYS A 209 -10.50 5.62 0.49
C CYS A 209 -11.42 5.55 -0.73
N ARG A 210 -12.71 5.77 -0.49
CA ARG A 210 -13.64 6.05 -1.60
C ARG A 210 -13.12 7.19 -2.49
N PRO A 211 -13.23 7.08 -3.84
CA PRO A 211 -12.60 8.04 -4.76
C PRO A 211 -12.97 9.51 -4.53
N ASP A 212 -14.20 9.79 -4.12
CA ASP A 212 -14.68 11.13 -3.79
C ASP A 212 -13.95 11.70 -2.56
N PHE A 213 -13.85 10.92 -1.48
CA PHE A 213 -13.17 11.30 -0.24
C PHE A 213 -11.67 11.51 -0.47
N ALA A 214 -11.00 10.59 -1.19
CA ALA A 214 -9.56 10.71 -1.46
C ALA A 214 -9.23 12.03 -2.19
N LEU A 215 -10.05 12.38 -3.17
CA LEU A 215 -9.88 13.60 -3.95
C LEU A 215 -10.23 14.86 -3.17
N GLU A 216 -11.33 14.83 -2.40
CA GLU A 216 -11.68 15.94 -1.51
C GLU A 216 -10.57 16.14 -0.48
N LEU A 217 -10.06 15.07 0.13
CA LEU A 217 -8.95 15.13 1.07
C LEU A 217 -7.75 15.80 0.41
N LEU A 218 -7.28 15.34 -0.76
CA LEU A 218 -6.21 15.97 -1.54
C LEU A 218 -6.44 17.48 -1.81
N GLU A 219 -7.67 17.86 -2.14
CA GLU A 219 -8.06 19.26 -2.32
C GLU A 219 -7.98 20.06 -1.01
N GLN A 220 -8.46 19.50 0.11
CA GLN A 220 -8.33 20.14 1.42
C GLN A 220 -6.88 20.28 1.83
N ILE A 221 -6.07 19.25 1.58
CA ILE A 221 -4.66 19.34 1.87
C ILE A 221 -4.02 20.41 0.98
N LYS A 222 -4.44 20.60 -0.29
CA LYS A 222 -4.02 21.74 -1.14
C LYS A 222 -4.15 23.10 -0.47
N HIS A 223 -5.27 23.30 0.20
CA HIS A 223 -5.51 24.54 0.93
C HIS A 223 -4.66 24.62 2.20
N LEU A 224 -4.35 23.51 2.85
CA LEU A 224 -3.50 23.44 4.05
C LEU A 224 -1.98 23.40 3.76
N PHE A 225 -1.54 23.02 2.55
CA PHE A 225 -0.12 22.80 2.21
C PHE A 225 0.73 24.08 2.23
N SER A 226 0.11 25.25 2.07
CA SER A 226 0.83 26.53 2.12
C SER A 226 1.09 27.02 3.56
N VAL A 227 0.93 26.17 4.57
CA VAL A 227 1.21 26.49 5.96
C VAL A 227 2.70 26.27 6.22
N GLU A 228 3.38 27.33 6.63
CA GLU A 228 4.79 27.27 7.01
C GLU A 228 4.96 26.39 8.26
N GLY A 229 6.02 25.59 8.29
CA GLY A 229 6.29 24.67 9.41
C GLY A 229 5.48 23.37 9.41
N ILE A 230 4.65 23.09 8.40
CA ILE A 230 3.97 21.80 8.25
C ILE A 230 4.40 21.12 6.95
N THR A 231 4.79 19.84 7.01
CA THR A 231 5.03 18.99 5.83
C THR A 231 4.06 17.84 5.83
N PHE A 232 3.41 17.57 4.70
CA PHE A 232 2.55 16.40 4.53
C PHE A 232 3.33 15.26 3.88
N LEU A 233 3.25 14.08 4.48
CA LEU A 233 3.76 12.83 3.91
C LEU A 233 2.58 11.93 3.54
N LEU A 234 2.30 11.81 2.25
CA LEU A 234 1.28 10.90 1.73
C LEU A 234 1.88 9.50 1.57
N VAL A 235 1.38 8.53 2.30
CA VAL A 235 1.85 7.14 2.24
C VAL A 235 0.83 6.37 1.41
N THR A 236 1.21 6.02 0.18
CA THR A 236 0.22 5.57 -0.80
C THR A 236 0.79 4.58 -1.82
N ASN A 237 -0.09 4.00 -2.63
CA ASN A 237 0.25 3.35 -3.88
C ASN A 237 -0.16 4.27 -5.03
N ARG A 238 0.83 4.85 -5.72
CA ARG A 238 0.60 5.83 -6.78
C ARG A 238 -0.36 5.33 -7.86
N LYS A 239 -0.15 4.10 -8.33
CA LYS A 239 -0.98 3.53 -9.40
C LYS A 239 -2.44 3.42 -8.98
N GLN A 240 -2.70 2.97 -7.76
CA GLN A 240 -4.05 2.84 -7.23
C GLN A 240 -4.71 4.21 -7.01
N LEU A 241 -3.94 5.19 -6.54
CA LEU A 241 -4.42 6.56 -6.41
C LEU A 241 -4.78 7.17 -7.78
N GLU A 242 -3.96 6.92 -8.81
CA GLU A 242 -4.27 7.32 -10.19
C GLU A 242 -5.53 6.62 -10.72
N ASP A 243 -5.72 5.33 -10.41
CA ASP A 243 -6.91 4.58 -10.81
C ASP A 243 -8.17 5.11 -10.11
N SER A 244 -8.09 5.51 -8.83
CA SER A 244 -9.18 6.20 -8.13
C SER A 244 -9.55 7.55 -8.78
N ILE A 245 -8.57 8.30 -9.29
CA ILE A 245 -8.81 9.54 -10.05
C ILE A 245 -9.53 9.24 -11.37
N ARG A 246 -9.08 8.22 -12.11
CA ARG A 246 -9.74 7.78 -13.35
C ARG A 246 -11.16 7.29 -13.09
N ALA A 247 -11.42 6.64 -11.96
CA ALA A 247 -12.76 6.22 -11.56
C ALA A 247 -13.72 7.41 -11.35
N LYS A 248 -13.24 8.55 -10.83
CA LYS A 248 -14.06 9.75 -10.59
C LYS A 248 -14.20 10.67 -11.80
N TYR A 249 -13.14 10.85 -12.60
CA TYR A 249 -13.12 11.81 -13.72
C TYR A 249 -13.17 11.17 -15.11
N GLY A 250 -13.18 9.84 -15.20
CA GLY A 250 -13.14 9.09 -16.46
C GLY A 250 -11.73 8.66 -16.88
N THR A 251 -11.65 7.69 -17.79
CA THR A 251 -10.38 7.07 -18.23
C THR A 251 -9.47 7.99 -19.03
N GLU A 252 -10.01 9.03 -19.67
CA GLU A 252 -9.28 9.98 -20.51
C GLU A 252 -8.44 10.98 -19.72
N ILE A 253 -8.66 11.10 -18.40
CA ILE A 253 -7.88 12.04 -17.58
C ILE A 253 -6.43 11.57 -17.46
N ASN A 254 -5.50 12.52 -17.63
CA ASN A 254 -4.11 12.28 -17.25
C ASN A 254 -3.96 12.39 -15.72
N ALA A 255 -4.24 11.29 -15.03
CA ALA A 255 -4.20 11.20 -13.56
C ALA A 255 -2.80 11.51 -12.98
N THR A 256 -1.74 11.14 -13.67
CA THR A 256 -0.37 11.48 -13.29
C THR A 256 -0.15 12.99 -13.24
N ASN A 257 -0.52 13.71 -14.31
CA ASN A 257 -0.42 15.18 -14.35
C ASN A 257 -1.36 15.84 -13.35
N TYR A 258 -2.51 15.23 -13.07
CA TYR A 258 -3.42 15.70 -12.02
C TYR A 258 -2.74 15.65 -10.64
N LEU A 259 -2.11 14.53 -10.28
CA LEU A 259 -1.42 14.36 -9.00
C LEU A 259 -0.23 15.30 -8.81
N ASN A 260 0.48 15.67 -9.89
CA ASN A 260 1.58 16.64 -9.84
C ASN A 260 1.12 18.04 -9.36
N LYS A 261 -0.18 18.34 -9.37
CA LYS A 261 -0.73 19.58 -8.78
C LYS A 261 -0.77 19.57 -7.25
N PHE A 262 -0.65 18.39 -6.63
CA PHE A 262 -0.79 18.18 -5.19
C PHE A 262 0.49 17.65 -4.55
N VAL A 263 1.23 16.79 -5.25
CA VAL A 263 2.46 16.17 -4.75
C VAL A 263 3.68 16.87 -5.35
N HIS A 264 4.52 17.43 -4.50
CA HIS A 264 5.75 18.13 -4.91
C HIS A 264 6.89 17.16 -5.18
N LEU A 265 6.94 16.04 -4.45
CA LEU A 265 8.00 15.04 -4.58
C LEU A 265 7.45 13.63 -4.35
N TRP A 266 7.80 12.72 -5.25
CA TRP A 266 7.59 11.29 -5.09
C TRP A 266 8.89 10.63 -4.64
N VAL A 267 8.81 9.83 -3.58
CA VAL A 267 9.90 9.01 -3.06
C VAL A 267 9.40 7.57 -2.99
N GLU A 268 10.17 6.62 -3.49
CA GLU A 268 9.81 5.21 -3.43
C GLU A 268 10.36 4.56 -2.16
N LEU A 269 9.57 3.68 -1.54
CA LEU A 269 10.05 2.88 -0.42
C LEU A 269 11.07 1.84 -0.93
N PRO A 270 12.31 1.81 -0.40
CA PRO A 270 13.34 0.91 -0.92
C PRO A 270 12.96 -0.57 -0.77
N ARG A 271 13.13 -1.31 -1.86
CA ARG A 271 13.00 -2.76 -1.92
C ARG A 271 14.13 -3.35 -2.76
N ALA A 272 15.06 -4.05 -2.11
CA ALA A 272 16.10 -4.79 -2.82
C ALA A 272 15.50 -6.10 -3.39
N SER A 273 15.91 -6.43 -4.60
CA SER A 273 15.50 -7.65 -5.31
C SER A 273 16.61 -8.17 -6.24
N ASP A 274 17.85 -8.00 -5.77
CA ASP A 274 19.03 -8.55 -6.43
C ASP A 274 19.35 -9.95 -5.88
N LYS A 275 20.14 -10.72 -6.63
CA LYS A 275 20.46 -12.13 -6.32
C LYS A 275 21.13 -12.32 -4.95
N HIS A 276 21.80 -11.32 -4.42
CA HIS A 276 22.53 -11.40 -3.15
C HIS A 276 21.78 -10.74 -1.99
N ASN A 277 20.84 -9.85 -2.29
CA ASN A 277 20.03 -9.09 -1.37
C ASN A 277 18.62 -8.94 -1.93
N ASP A 278 17.78 -9.94 -1.65
CA ASP A 278 16.36 -9.91 -1.93
C ASP A 278 15.57 -9.74 -0.63
N HIS A 279 14.84 -8.63 -0.51
CA HIS A 279 14.02 -8.35 0.67
C HIS A 279 12.86 -9.34 0.80
N GLY A 280 12.32 -9.87 -0.30
CA GLY A 280 11.28 -10.91 -0.28
C GLY A 280 11.80 -12.20 0.33
N VAL A 281 12.96 -12.69 -0.11
CA VAL A 281 13.60 -13.89 0.48
C VAL A 281 14.00 -13.64 1.94
N THR A 282 14.49 -12.44 2.24
CA THR A 282 14.79 -12.03 3.63
C THR A 282 13.53 -12.10 4.50
N PHE A 283 12.41 -11.56 4.00
CA PHE A 283 11.14 -11.59 4.69
C PHE A 283 10.58 -13.01 4.84
N LEU A 284 10.65 -13.85 3.80
CA LEU A 284 10.24 -15.25 3.87
C LEU A 284 10.93 -15.97 5.03
N LYS A 285 12.24 -15.85 5.15
CA LYS A 285 13.04 -16.47 6.22
C LYS A 285 12.69 -15.89 7.60
N TYR A 286 12.52 -14.58 7.68
CA TYR A 286 12.10 -13.91 8.91
C TYR A 286 10.71 -14.37 9.37
N ALA A 287 9.72 -14.35 8.47
CA ALA A 287 8.35 -14.73 8.75
C ALA A 287 8.23 -16.21 9.15
N LEU A 288 8.96 -17.10 8.45
CA LEU A 288 9.07 -18.51 8.84
C LEU A 288 9.55 -18.65 10.29
N LYS A 289 10.63 -17.95 10.65
CA LYS A 289 11.19 -17.98 12.01
C LYS A 289 10.19 -17.50 13.06
N GLU A 290 9.50 -16.38 12.82
CA GLU A 290 8.51 -15.81 13.75
C GLU A 290 7.23 -16.65 13.87
N MET A 291 6.92 -17.46 12.85
CA MET A 291 5.79 -18.39 12.86
C MET A 291 6.11 -19.72 13.56
N MET A 292 7.37 -20.04 13.84
CA MET A 292 7.74 -21.27 14.53
C MET A 292 7.57 -21.15 16.05
N GLU A 293 7.22 -22.27 16.70
CA GLU A 293 7.33 -22.37 18.15
C GLU A 293 8.78 -22.59 18.57
N THR A 294 9.15 -22.14 19.77
CA THR A 294 10.47 -22.41 20.36
C THR A 294 10.73 -23.92 20.32
N ASP A 295 11.88 -24.33 19.76
CA ASP A 295 12.36 -25.71 19.60
C ASP A 295 11.76 -26.56 18.46
N GLU A 296 10.85 -26.01 17.65
CA GLU A 296 10.39 -26.68 16.43
C GLU A 296 11.52 -26.68 15.38
N LYS A 297 11.79 -27.81 14.71
CA LYS A 297 12.71 -27.86 13.54
C LYS A 297 11.88 -27.98 12.27
N ILE A 298 12.14 -27.12 11.29
CA ILE A 298 11.61 -27.33 9.94
C ILE A 298 12.45 -28.42 9.28
N ASN A 299 11.85 -29.60 9.12
CA ASN A 299 12.47 -30.73 8.40
C ASN A 299 12.19 -30.69 6.89
N ASN A 300 11.59 -29.59 6.40
CA ASN A 300 11.14 -29.39 5.02
C ASN A 300 12.04 -28.41 4.26
N THR A 301 13.34 -28.71 4.23
CA THR A 301 14.35 -27.83 3.62
C THR A 301 14.06 -27.56 2.14
N ASP A 302 13.67 -28.59 1.38
CA ASP A 302 13.37 -28.45 -0.06
C ASP A 302 12.20 -27.48 -0.27
N THR A 303 11.17 -27.53 0.58
CA THR A 303 10.03 -26.58 0.50
C THR A 303 10.51 -25.14 0.65
N ILE A 304 11.39 -24.85 1.61
CA ILE A 304 11.88 -23.49 1.85
C ILE A 304 12.73 -23.00 0.67
N GLU A 305 13.59 -23.85 0.12
CA GLU A 305 14.45 -23.50 -1.02
C GLU A 305 13.63 -23.20 -2.27
N ILE A 306 12.60 -23.99 -2.54
CA ILE A 306 11.67 -23.76 -3.66
C ILE A 306 10.87 -22.47 -3.44
N LEU A 307 10.35 -22.23 -2.22
CA LEU A 307 9.65 -20.98 -1.91
C LEU A 307 10.57 -19.76 -2.08
N ALA A 308 11.83 -19.85 -1.65
CA ALA A 308 12.81 -18.78 -1.84
C ALA A 308 13.07 -18.51 -3.34
N ALA A 309 13.24 -19.56 -4.14
CA ALA A 309 13.41 -19.46 -5.58
C ALA A 309 12.20 -18.82 -6.28
N LEU A 310 10.98 -19.21 -5.89
CA LEU A 310 9.75 -18.62 -6.42
C LEU A 310 9.62 -17.14 -6.02
N VAL A 311 9.95 -16.80 -4.77
CA VAL A 311 9.94 -15.41 -4.28
C VAL A 311 10.95 -14.54 -5.01
N GLU A 312 12.18 -15.03 -5.22
CA GLU A 312 13.23 -14.31 -5.95
C GLU A 312 12.82 -14.05 -7.41
N TYR A 313 12.20 -15.04 -8.06
CA TYR A 313 11.79 -14.95 -9.47
C TYR A 313 10.59 -14.04 -9.68
N TYR A 314 9.52 -14.23 -8.92
CA TYR A 314 8.25 -13.54 -9.12
C TYR A 314 8.12 -12.22 -8.35
N LYS A 315 8.95 -12.01 -7.33
CA LYS A 315 8.99 -10.81 -6.50
C LYS A 315 7.61 -10.45 -5.89
N PRO A 316 6.89 -11.40 -5.28
CA PRO A 316 5.58 -11.14 -4.66
C PRO A 316 5.70 -10.13 -3.51
N SER A 317 4.62 -9.44 -3.18
CA SER A 317 4.56 -8.59 -1.99
C SER A 317 4.78 -9.37 -0.69
N PHE A 318 5.18 -8.70 0.39
CA PHE A 318 5.36 -9.39 1.68
C PHE A 318 4.05 -10.00 2.18
N ARG A 319 2.91 -9.36 1.90
CA ARG A 319 1.57 -9.91 2.21
C ARG A 319 1.28 -11.20 1.45
N GLU A 320 1.69 -11.31 0.20
CA GLU A 320 1.54 -12.56 -0.56
C GLU A 320 2.44 -13.65 0.02
N ILE A 321 3.66 -13.31 0.45
CA ILE A 321 4.55 -14.24 1.16
C ILE A 321 3.92 -14.74 2.47
N GLU A 322 3.34 -13.85 3.29
CA GLU A 322 2.59 -14.22 4.50
C GLU A 322 1.47 -15.21 4.20
N ARG A 323 0.65 -14.93 3.17
CA ARG A 323 -0.44 -15.81 2.74
C ARG A 323 0.08 -17.17 2.28
N THR A 324 1.19 -17.20 1.55
CA THR A 324 1.83 -18.46 1.13
C THR A 324 2.28 -19.27 2.34
N LEU A 325 2.85 -18.61 3.36
CA LEU A 325 3.23 -19.26 4.62
C LEU A 325 2.03 -19.73 5.45
N THR A 326 0.89 -19.04 5.37
CA THR A 326 -0.37 -19.54 5.95
C THR A 326 -0.80 -20.84 5.28
N TYR A 327 -0.82 -20.92 3.94
CA TYR A 327 -1.10 -22.20 3.26
C TYR A 327 -0.10 -23.29 3.63
N PHE A 328 1.19 -22.94 3.73
CA PHE A 328 2.24 -23.86 4.13
C PHE A 328 1.98 -24.43 5.53
N SER A 329 1.66 -23.57 6.51
CA SER A 329 1.34 -24.01 7.87
C SER A 329 0.15 -24.97 7.94
N ILE A 330 -0.89 -24.74 7.10
CA ILE A 330 -2.08 -25.59 7.03
C ILE A 330 -1.72 -26.96 6.46
N ILE A 331 -1.03 -26.97 5.31
CA ILE A 331 -0.62 -28.20 4.63
C ILE A 331 0.35 -29.02 5.49
N MET A 332 1.26 -28.38 6.23
CA MET A 332 2.19 -29.06 7.13
C MET A 332 1.49 -29.84 8.25
N ASN A 333 0.32 -29.37 8.69
CA ASN A 333 -0.50 -30.07 9.68
C ASN A 333 -1.29 -31.25 9.09
N MET A 334 -1.51 -31.28 7.76
CA MET A 334 -2.31 -32.31 7.09
C MET A 334 -1.48 -33.39 6.39
N SER A 335 -0.24 -33.07 6.05
CA SER A 335 0.64 -33.89 5.21
C SER A 335 1.16 -35.18 5.86
N GLY A 336 0.97 -35.38 7.17
CA GLY A 336 1.41 -36.58 7.89
C GLY A 336 2.92 -36.83 7.71
N GLU A 337 3.30 -38.05 7.34
CA GLU A 337 4.71 -38.41 7.03
C GLU A 337 5.17 -37.95 5.64
N LYS A 338 4.25 -37.63 4.71
CA LYS A 338 4.60 -37.23 3.33
C LYS A 338 5.39 -35.93 3.28
N LYS A 339 5.31 -35.10 4.32
CA LYS A 339 6.14 -33.88 4.43
C LYS A 339 7.64 -34.16 4.45
N TYR A 340 8.08 -35.39 4.72
CA TYR A 340 9.49 -35.77 4.71
C TYR A 340 9.97 -36.26 3.33
N ASP A 341 9.05 -36.53 2.40
CA ASP A 341 9.39 -36.98 1.04
C ASP A 341 9.65 -35.76 0.14
N SER A 342 10.83 -35.71 -0.50
CA SER A 342 11.28 -34.56 -1.29
C SER A 342 10.31 -34.15 -2.41
N ILE A 343 9.66 -35.10 -3.10
CA ILE A 343 8.72 -34.73 -4.17
C ILE A 343 7.49 -34.02 -3.59
N PHE A 344 7.02 -34.44 -2.42
CA PHE A 344 5.93 -33.79 -1.72
C PHE A 344 6.39 -32.44 -1.15
N GLN A 345 7.61 -32.32 -0.60
CA GLN A 345 8.13 -31.03 -0.13
C GLN A 345 8.15 -29.96 -1.23
N ILE A 346 8.63 -30.32 -2.42
CA ILE A 346 8.66 -29.39 -3.56
C ILE A 346 7.23 -29.08 -4.02
N THR A 347 6.38 -30.11 -4.11
CA THR A 347 4.97 -29.93 -4.52
C THR A 347 4.20 -29.04 -3.54
N ILE A 348 4.45 -29.17 -2.24
CA ILE A 348 3.88 -28.29 -1.20
C ILE A 348 4.24 -26.84 -1.48
N ALA A 349 5.51 -26.54 -1.76
CA ALA A 349 5.93 -25.17 -2.08
C ALA A 349 5.18 -24.61 -3.31
N ILE A 350 5.07 -25.39 -4.38
CA ILE A 350 4.36 -25.02 -5.61
C ILE A 350 2.90 -24.71 -5.31
N VAL A 351 2.20 -25.62 -4.62
CA VAL A 351 0.78 -25.48 -4.29
C VAL A 351 0.54 -24.26 -3.39
N CYS A 352 1.33 -24.09 -2.33
CA CYS A 352 1.22 -22.94 -1.43
C CYS A 352 1.45 -21.61 -2.13
N TYR A 353 2.44 -21.54 -3.02
CA TYR A 353 2.78 -20.32 -3.73
C TYR A 353 1.72 -19.94 -4.77
N PHE A 354 1.38 -20.87 -5.67
CA PHE A 354 0.48 -20.58 -6.79
C PHE A 354 -0.98 -20.43 -6.35
N ASN A 355 -1.40 -21.02 -5.22
CA ASN A 355 -2.72 -20.72 -4.63
C ASN A 355 -2.88 -19.25 -4.22
N VAL A 356 -1.78 -18.56 -3.92
CA VAL A 356 -1.81 -17.13 -3.59
C VAL A 356 -1.60 -16.28 -4.82
N TYR A 357 -0.54 -16.57 -5.58
CA TYR A 357 -0.08 -15.71 -6.66
C TYR A 357 -0.95 -15.84 -7.93
N GLN A 358 -1.42 -17.05 -8.26
CA GLN A 358 -2.24 -17.32 -9.45
C GLN A 358 -3.32 -18.38 -9.19
N PRO A 359 -4.28 -18.12 -8.27
CA PRO A 359 -5.26 -19.12 -7.84
C PRO A 359 -6.09 -19.69 -8.99
N ASN A 360 -6.50 -18.85 -9.95
CA ASN A 360 -7.30 -19.29 -11.10
C ASN A 360 -6.48 -20.18 -12.05
N LEU A 361 -5.21 -19.85 -12.29
CA LEU A 361 -4.33 -20.69 -13.11
C LEU A 361 -4.15 -22.05 -12.45
N PHE A 362 -3.83 -22.03 -11.16
CA PHE A 362 -3.51 -23.25 -10.43
C PHE A 362 -4.74 -24.14 -10.29
N ARG A 363 -5.94 -23.56 -10.09
CA ARG A 363 -7.20 -24.32 -10.08
C ARG A 363 -7.42 -25.13 -11.36
N ALA A 364 -7.08 -24.56 -12.52
CA ALA A 364 -7.32 -25.14 -13.84
C ALA A 364 -6.30 -26.22 -14.28
N ILE A 365 -5.23 -26.46 -13.50
CA ILE A 365 -4.21 -27.49 -13.81
C ILE A 365 -4.81 -28.90 -13.88
N ASP A 366 -5.87 -29.18 -13.12
CA ASP A 366 -6.37 -30.56 -12.97
C ASP A 366 -7.27 -31.05 -14.13
N SER A 367 -7.70 -30.17 -15.04
CA SER A 367 -8.68 -30.57 -16.07
C SER A 367 -8.77 -29.71 -17.34
N GLU A 368 -8.08 -28.58 -17.43
CA GLU A 368 -8.34 -27.61 -18.53
C GLU A 368 -7.09 -27.09 -19.25
N LEU A 369 -5.89 -27.34 -18.71
CA LEU A 369 -4.66 -26.71 -19.21
C LEU A 369 -3.58 -27.71 -19.60
N THR A 370 -2.95 -27.44 -20.74
CA THR A 370 -1.72 -28.10 -21.20
C THR A 370 -0.49 -27.53 -20.48
N TYR A 371 0.62 -28.27 -20.49
CA TYR A 371 1.90 -27.81 -19.94
C TYR A 371 2.31 -26.43 -20.49
N ASP A 372 2.26 -26.22 -21.80
CA ASP A 372 2.66 -24.96 -22.43
C ASP A 372 1.78 -23.78 -22.00
N GLN A 373 0.47 -24.01 -21.84
CA GLN A 373 -0.44 -23.00 -21.32
C GLN A 373 -0.12 -22.63 -19.88
N VAL A 374 0.26 -23.61 -19.03
CA VAL A 374 0.70 -23.33 -17.66
C VAL A 374 2.02 -22.59 -17.66
N MET A 375 3.01 -22.99 -18.45
CA MET A 375 4.31 -22.31 -18.54
C MET A 375 4.16 -20.85 -18.97
N ASN A 376 3.34 -20.59 -19.99
CA ASN A 376 3.12 -19.24 -20.50
C ASN A 376 2.36 -18.35 -19.50
N LYS A 377 1.24 -18.86 -18.94
CA LYS A 377 0.43 -18.09 -17.97
C LYS A 377 1.18 -17.86 -16.65
N SER A 378 2.00 -18.81 -16.21
CA SER A 378 2.87 -18.67 -15.04
C SER A 378 4.16 -17.92 -15.33
N ARG A 379 4.48 -17.60 -16.59
CA ARG A 379 5.77 -17.01 -17.01
C ARG A 379 6.99 -17.90 -16.74
N LEU A 380 6.83 -19.19 -16.47
CA LEU A 380 7.95 -20.14 -16.33
C LEU A 380 8.58 -20.53 -17.68
N ASP A 381 7.93 -20.18 -18.78
CA ASP A 381 8.51 -20.19 -20.13
C ASP A 381 9.70 -19.23 -20.27
N LYS A 382 9.72 -18.15 -19.47
CA LYS A 382 10.80 -17.14 -19.47
C LYS A 382 11.99 -17.46 -18.56
N PHE A 383 11.93 -18.57 -17.83
CA PHE A 383 13.01 -19.02 -16.95
C PHE A 383 14.33 -19.17 -17.72
N ASN A 384 15.39 -18.54 -17.20
CA ASN A 384 16.75 -18.67 -17.69
C ASN A 384 17.63 -19.39 -16.65
N PRO A 385 18.14 -20.61 -16.96
CA PRO A 385 18.93 -21.39 -16.02
C PRO A 385 20.29 -20.75 -15.65
N GLU A 386 20.79 -19.78 -16.41
CA GLU A 386 22.05 -19.10 -16.12
C GLU A 386 21.88 -17.99 -15.06
N THR A 387 20.73 -17.32 -15.07
CA THR A 387 20.49 -16.14 -14.22
C THR A 387 19.55 -16.43 -13.06
N ASP A 388 18.56 -17.28 -13.27
CA ASP A 388 17.48 -17.52 -12.34
C ASP A 388 17.80 -18.67 -11.38
N PRO A 389 17.08 -18.79 -10.25
CA PRO A 389 17.30 -19.88 -9.30
C PRO A 389 17.15 -21.27 -9.94
N HIS A 390 18.18 -22.10 -9.82
CA HIS A 390 18.24 -23.48 -10.37
C HIS A 390 16.99 -24.31 -10.00
N TYR A 391 16.48 -24.11 -8.79
CA TYR A 391 15.28 -24.77 -8.24
C TYR A 391 14.02 -24.61 -9.11
N LEU A 392 13.92 -23.57 -9.94
CA LEU A 392 12.80 -23.40 -10.87
C LEU A 392 12.77 -24.47 -11.98
N GLY A 393 13.92 -25.06 -12.34
CA GLY A 393 13.97 -26.19 -13.25
C GLY A 393 13.19 -27.39 -12.70
N VAL A 394 13.35 -27.66 -11.40
CA VAL A 394 12.62 -28.74 -10.72
C VAL A 394 11.12 -28.45 -10.65
N VAL A 395 10.72 -27.18 -10.45
CA VAL A 395 9.31 -26.76 -10.51
C VAL A 395 8.70 -27.06 -11.88
N LYS A 396 9.43 -26.75 -12.96
CA LYS A 396 8.99 -27.06 -14.34
C LYS A 396 8.86 -28.56 -14.56
N ASP A 397 9.80 -29.36 -14.07
CA ASP A 397 9.75 -30.82 -14.19
C ASP A 397 8.55 -31.42 -13.44
N ILE A 398 8.18 -30.90 -12.27
CA ILE A 398 6.97 -31.35 -11.56
C ILE A 398 5.70 -31.01 -12.33
N ILE A 399 5.58 -29.77 -12.85
CA ILE A 399 4.41 -29.38 -13.64
C ILE A 399 4.33 -30.20 -14.93
N LYS A 400 5.48 -30.47 -15.57
CA LYS A 400 5.56 -31.32 -16.77
C LYS A 400 5.19 -32.77 -16.45
N TYR A 401 5.65 -33.29 -15.32
CA TYR A 401 5.29 -34.62 -14.85
C TYR A 401 3.78 -34.71 -14.61
N GLU A 402 3.19 -33.72 -13.94
CA GLU A 402 1.76 -33.73 -13.60
C GLU A 402 0.87 -33.74 -14.86
N LEU A 403 1.16 -32.85 -15.81
CA LEU A 403 0.38 -32.63 -17.04
C LEU A 403 0.79 -33.54 -18.21
N GLY A 404 1.89 -34.28 -18.07
CA GLY A 404 2.44 -35.14 -19.10
C GLY A 404 1.61 -36.40 -19.33
N ASP A 405 1.65 -36.89 -20.57
CA ASP A 405 1.19 -38.23 -20.90
C ASP A 405 2.10 -39.32 -20.31
N LYS A 406 1.75 -40.58 -20.53
CA LYS A 406 2.48 -41.72 -19.96
C LYS A 406 3.95 -41.75 -20.41
N GLU A 407 4.22 -41.45 -21.68
CA GLU A 407 5.57 -41.44 -22.25
C GLU A 407 6.41 -40.32 -21.62
N THR A 408 5.87 -39.11 -21.55
CA THR A 408 6.52 -37.96 -20.89
C THR A 408 6.86 -38.26 -19.43
N LYS A 409 5.94 -38.89 -18.69
CA LYS A 409 6.15 -39.30 -17.29
C LYS A 409 7.30 -40.31 -17.19
N GLU A 410 7.32 -41.32 -18.06
CA GLU A 410 8.39 -42.32 -18.09
C GLU A 410 9.76 -41.70 -18.39
N GLU A 411 9.84 -40.76 -19.34
CA GLU A 411 11.09 -40.02 -19.62
C GLU A 411 11.60 -39.24 -18.41
N ILE A 412 10.72 -38.52 -17.71
CA ILE A 412 11.08 -37.73 -16.53
C ILE A 412 11.57 -38.65 -15.41
N ILE A 413 10.88 -39.77 -15.18
CA ILE A 413 11.24 -40.78 -14.17
C ILE A 413 12.62 -41.41 -14.46
N GLN A 414 12.98 -41.59 -15.74
CA GLN A 414 14.29 -42.11 -16.13
C GLN A 414 15.40 -41.08 -15.88
N LYS A 415 15.11 -39.79 -16.09
CA LYS A 415 16.06 -38.68 -15.89
C LYS A 415 16.22 -38.30 -14.42
N ASN A 416 15.19 -38.47 -13.59
CA ASN A 416 15.20 -38.03 -12.20
C ASN A 416 14.47 -39.03 -11.28
N SER A 417 15.20 -39.63 -10.34
CA SER A 417 14.65 -40.60 -9.38
C SER A 417 13.69 -39.99 -8.36
N LEU A 418 13.63 -38.65 -8.24
CA LEU A 418 12.68 -37.92 -7.39
C LEU A 418 11.22 -38.33 -7.63
N PHE A 419 10.89 -38.78 -8.85
CA PHE A 419 9.54 -39.17 -9.24
C PHE A 419 9.17 -40.62 -8.88
N LYS A 420 10.03 -41.34 -8.14
CA LYS A 420 9.77 -42.68 -7.62
C LYS A 420 9.67 -42.66 -6.10
N ASN A 421 8.73 -43.43 -5.56
CA ASN A 421 8.62 -43.63 -4.12
C ASN A 421 9.70 -44.60 -3.59
N HIS A 422 9.73 -44.80 -2.27
CA HIS A 422 10.64 -45.71 -1.57
C HIS A 422 10.62 -47.17 -2.08
N PHE A 423 9.57 -47.59 -2.80
CA PHE A 423 9.45 -48.91 -3.43
C PHE A 423 9.80 -48.92 -4.93
N GLY A 424 10.36 -47.82 -5.45
CA GLY A 424 10.72 -47.66 -6.86
C GLY A 424 9.53 -47.48 -7.80
N ARG A 425 8.31 -47.28 -7.28
CA ARG A 425 7.10 -47.08 -8.09
C ARG A 425 6.89 -45.59 -8.37
N PRO A 426 6.39 -45.21 -9.56
CA PRO A 426 6.04 -43.83 -9.86
C PRO A 426 5.03 -43.28 -8.85
N HIS A 427 5.17 -42.01 -8.48
CA HIS A 427 4.08 -41.30 -7.81
C HIS A 427 2.91 -41.11 -8.78
N ASN A 428 1.68 -41.10 -8.27
CA ASN A 428 0.50 -40.76 -9.07
C ASN A 428 0.50 -39.24 -9.36
N SER A 429 -0.58 -38.55 -8.99
CA SER A 429 -0.71 -37.10 -9.12
C SER A 429 -0.36 -36.45 -7.79
N VAL A 430 0.88 -35.96 -7.66
CA VAL A 430 1.38 -35.34 -6.42
C VAL A 430 0.75 -33.97 -6.21
N ILE A 431 0.51 -33.18 -7.28
CA ILE A 431 -0.17 -31.89 -7.16
C ILE A 431 -1.61 -32.08 -6.68
N LYS A 432 -2.37 -33.00 -7.28
CA LYS A 432 -3.76 -33.27 -6.87
C LYS A 432 -3.84 -33.77 -5.44
N GLU A 433 -2.90 -34.60 -5.03
CA GLU A 433 -2.85 -35.12 -3.67
C GLU A 433 -2.57 -34.02 -2.64
N VAL A 434 -1.58 -33.16 -2.86
CA VAL A 434 -1.31 -32.04 -1.95
C VAL A 434 -2.48 -31.05 -1.93
N ARG A 435 -3.13 -30.81 -3.07
CA ARG A 435 -4.32 -29.97 -3.16
C ARG A 435 -5.52 -30.57 -2.43
N SER A 436 -5.67 -31.89 -2.43
CA SER A 436 -6.81 -32.54 -1.78
C SER A 436 -6.85 -32.20 -0.28
N TRP A 437 -5.69 -32.06 0.36
CA TRP A 437 -5.59 -31.67 1.77
C TRP A 437 -6.26 -30.32 2.06
N LEU A 438 -6.20 -29.35 1.14
CA LEU A 438 -6.89 -28.07 1.27
C LEU A 438 -8.40 -28.18 0.98
N SER A 439 -8.78 -28.99 -0.02
CA SER A 439 -10.19 -29.16 -0.39
C SER A 439 -10.99 -29.97 0.62
N ASP A 440 -10.35 -30.90 1.33
CA ASP A 440 -10.98 -31.78 2.34
C ASP A 440 -11.58 -30.98 3.50
N ILE A 441 -11.09 -29.74 3.72
CA ILE A 441 -11.65 -28.81 4.70
C ILE A 441 -12.32 -27.57 4.07
N LYS A 442 -12.62 -27.62 2.76
CA LYS A 442 -13.30 -26.55 2.01
C LYS A 442 -12.60 -25.18 2.06
N ILE A 443 -11.27 -25.15 2.09
CA ILE A 443 -10.52 -23.91 1.89
C ILE A 443 -10.51 -23.58 0.39
N ASN A 444 -11.14 -22.47 0.01
CA ASN A 444 -11.25 -21.97 -1.37
C ASN A 444 -10.25 -20.86 -1.68
#